data_AF-A0A8X7XDV4-F1
#
_entry.id   AF-A0A8X7XDV4-F1
#
_cell.length_a   1.000
_cell.length_b   1.000
_cell.length_c   1.000
_cell.angle_alpha   90.00
_cell.angle_beta   90.00
_cell.angle_gamma   90.00
#
_symmetry.space_group_name_H-M   'P 1'
#
loop_
_entity.id
_entity.type
_entity.pdbx_description
1 polymer ?
#
loop_
_entity_poly.entity_id
_entity_poly.type
_entity_poly.pdbx_seq_one_letter_code
_entity_poly.pdbx_strand_id
1 'polypeptide(L)'
;MPIGTFLCLLALVRLSQQQFPRACATAEALLSKECCPIWEGDGSQCGQASGRGSCQDVTISEAPDGPQFPHSGVDDREQWPVVFYNRTCQCAGNFMGFNCADCKFGFFGPNCEEWRVSIRRNILHLTSSEKNKFIAYLNLAKNTISKDFVIATGTYNQMNNGSNPLFRDISVYDLFVWMHYYTSRDALLGGTDNVWRDIDFAHEAPAFLPWHRAFLLLWEHEIRKLSGDDSFTIPYWDWRDAESCDVCTDEYMGGRHPTNPNILSPASFFSSWQVRPVFFFFLPITTLDCSATTGRFL
;
A
#
# COMPACT_ATOMS: atom_id res chain seq x y z
N MET A 1 44.65 17.51 5.01
CA MET A 1 43.42 16.82 5.43
C MET A 1 42.40 17.04 4.32
N PRO A 2 42.06 16.02 3.50
CA PRO A 2 41.14 16.24 2.39
C PRO A 2 39.71 16.25 2.91
N ILE A 3 38.97 17.25 2.45
CA ILE A 3 37.55 17.47 2.68
C ILE A 3 36.81 16.37 1.90
N GLY A 4 36.19 15.44 2.63
CA GLY A 4 35.36 14.38 2.04
C GLY A 4 34.06 14.97 1.52
N THR A 5 33.93 15.04 0.20
CA THR A 5 32.69 15.32 -0.51
C THR A 5 31.71 14.18 -0.24
N PHE A 6 30.72 14.40 0.62
CA PHE A 6 29.55 13.53 0.73
C PHE A 6 28.74 13.69 -0.56
N LEU A 7 28.99 12.83 -1.55
CA LEU A 7 28.07 12.61 -2.64
C LEU A 7 26.81 11.97 -2.05
N CYS A 8 25.82 12.82 -1.78
CA CYS A 8 24.46 12.38 -1.53
C CYS A 8 23.97 11.70 -2.83
N LEU A 9 24.12 10.39 -2.90
CA LEU A 9 23.46 9.55 -3.90
C LEU A 9 21.96 9.74 -3.70
N LEU A 10 21.38 10.69 -4.42
CA LEU A 10 19.96 10.70 -4.76
C LEU A 10 19.71 9.46 -5.60
N ALA A 11 19.62 8.30 -4.94
CA ALA A 11 18.94 7.16 -5.51
C ALA A 11 17.53 7.66 -5.82
N LEU A 12 17.28 7.93 -7.09
CA LEU A 12 15.93 8.07 -7.63
C LEU A 12 15.27 6.72 -7.37
N VAL A 13 14.65 6.58 -6.19
CA VAL A 13 13.81 5.44 -5.87
C VAL A 13 12.67 5.52 -6.88
N ARG A 14 12.82 4.81 -8.00
CA ARG A 14 11.70 4.53 -8.88
C ARG A 14 10.75 3.72 -8.02
N LEU A 15 9.71 4.36 -7.52
CA LEU A 15 8.65 3.68 -6.81
C LEU A 15 8.04 2.69 -7.79
N SER A 16 8.40 1.41 -7.65
CA SER A 16 7.70 0.33 -8.31
C SER A 16 6.30 0.28 -7.72
N GLN A 17 5.34 0.91 -8.39
CA GLN A 17 3.94 0.84 -8.00
C GLN A 17 3.40 -0.50 -8.47
N GLN A 18 3.61 -1.51 -7.64
CA GLN A 18 3.25 -2.87 -7.98
C GLN A 18 2.41 -3.39 -6.83
N GLN A 19 1.14 -3.02 -6.89
CA GLN A 19 0.08 -3.78 -6.26
C GLN A 19 -0.63 -4.53 -7.38
N PHE A 20 -1.24 -5.69 -7.12
CA PHE A 20 -1.80 -6.54 -8.17
C PHE A 20 -2.96 -5.85 -8.92
N PRO A 21 -2.75 -5.35 -10.16
CA PRO A 21 -3.83 -4.74 -10.91
C PRO A 21 -4.80 -5.85 -11.30
N ARG A 22 -6.10 -5.56 -11.23
CA ARG A 22 -7.16 -6.50 -11.61
C ARG A 22 -6.94 -7.07 -13.01
N ALA A 23 -6.47 -6.24 -13.94
CA ALA A 23 -6.18 -6.63 -15.31
C ALA A 23 -5.03 -7.66 -15.43
N CYS A 24 -4.14 -7.74 -14.43
CA CYS A 24 -3.02 -8.70 -14.40
C CYS A 24 -3.25 -9.86 -13.42
N ALA A 25 -4.38 -9.88 -12.70
CA ALA A 25 -4.73 -10.92 -11.74
C ALA A 25 -5.35 -12.14 -12.43
N THR A 26 -4.76 -12.57 -13.55
CA THR A 26 -5.25 -13.65 -14.42
C THR A 26 -4.17 -14.72 -14.59
N ALA A 27 -4.59 -15.94 -14.94
CA ALA A 27 -3.65 -17.04 -15.18
C ALA A 27 -2.72 -16.71 -16.36
N GLU A 28 -3.26 -16.07 -17.41
CA GLU A 28 -2.49 -15.65 -18.57
C GLU A 28 -1.35 -14.70 -18.19
N ALA A 29 -1.63 -13.64 -17.43
CA ALA A 29 -0.61 -12.66 -17.01
C ALA A 29 0.40 -13.25 -16.02
N LEU A 30 -0.03 -14.12 -15.10
CA LEU A 30 0.87 -14.78 -14.14
C LEU A 30 1.78 -15.83 -14.80
N LEU A 31 1.28 -16.55 -15.80
CA LEU A 31 2.05 -17.55 -16.56
C LEU A 31 3.02 -16.89 -17.54
N SER A 32 2.61 -15.79 -18.19
CA SER A 32 3.49 -15.01 -19.04
C SER A 32 4.50 -14.16 -18.25
N LYS A 33 4.28 -13.99 -16.93
CA LYS A 33 5.04 -13.09 -16.05
C LYS A 33 5.05 -11.65 -16.58
N GLU A 34 3.98 -11.22 -17.27
CA GLU A 34 3.87 -9.88 -17.84
C GLU A 34 2.60 -9.19 -17.35
N CYS A 35 2.77 -8.03 -16.71
CA CYS A 35 1.69 -7.13 -16.30
C CYS A 35 1.82 -5.80 -17.04
N CYS A 36 1.37 -5.78 -18.29
CA CYS A 36 1.37 -4.61 -19.15
C CYS A 36 -0.04 -4.31 -19.72
N PRO A 37 -0.99 -3.93 -18.84
CA PRO A 37 -2.38 -3.75 -19.24
C PRO A 37 -2.56 -2.59 -20.22
N ILE A 38 -3.65 -2.70 -20.98
CA ILE A 38 -4.06 -1.68 -21.95
C ILE A 38 -4.50 -0.41 -21.21
N TRP A 39 -4.11 0.74 -21.74
CA TRP A 39 -4.69 2.02 -21.35
C TRP A 39 -5.91 2.31 -22.23
N GLU A 40 -7.08 2.54 -21.62
CA GLU A 40 -8.34 2.77 -22.35
C GLU A 40 -8.31 4.01 -23.25
N GLY A 41 -7.44 4.99 -22.94
CA GLY A 41 -7.38 6.25 -23.69
C GLY A 41 -6.89 6.10 -25.13
N ASP A 42 -6.05 5.11 -25.42
CA ASP A 42 -5.54 4.85 -26.78
C ASP A 42 -5.57 3.38 -27.21
N GLY A 43 -6.03 2.48 -26.34
CA GLY A 43 -6.15 1.05 -26.63
C GLY A 43 -4.82 0.30 -26.71
N SER A 44 -3.70 0.94 -26.38
CA SER A 44 -2.38 0.32 -26.42
C SER A 44 -1.88 -0.11 -25.03
N GLN A 45 -1.02 -1.12 -24.98
CA GLN A 45 -0.35 -1.53 -23.74
C GLN A 45 0.47 -0.36 -23.19
N CYS A 46 0.33 -0.09 -21.89
CA CYS A 46 1.06 0.99 -21.20
C CYS A 46 0.90 2.39 -21.82
N GLY A 47 -0.13 2.63 -22.63
CA GLY A 47 -0.32 3.89 -23.36
C GLY A 47 0.80 4.22 -24.35
N GLN A 48 1.41 3.19 -24.94
CA GLN A 48 2.52 3.31 -25.89
C GLN A 48 2.16 4.15 -27.14
N ALA A 49 0.94 4.01 -27.68
CA ALA A 49 0.54 4.77 -28.87
C ALA A 49 0.51 6.28 -28.63
N SER A 50 0.23 6.70 -27.39
CA SER A 50 0.28 8.11 -26.96
C SER A 50 1.60 8.51 -26.32
N GLY A 51 2.62 7.64 -26.34
CA GLY A 51 3.93 7.91 -25.76
C GLY A 51 3.94 8.00 -24.22
N ARG A 52 2.93 7.44 -23.54
CA ARG A 52 2.84 7.47 -22.06
C ARG A 52 3.76 6.48 -21.37
N GLY A 53 4.14 5.42 -22.06
CA GLY A 53 4.99 4.37 -21.51
C GLY A 53 5.18 3.23 -22.47
N SER A 54 5.84 2.18 -22.00
CA SER A 54 5.98 0.94 -22.74
C SER A 54 6.16 -0.23 -21.79
N CYS A 55 5.85 -1.44 -22.28
CA CYS A 55 6.10 -2.67 -21.53
C CYS A 55 7.59 -3.02 -21.56
N GLN A 56 8.22 -3.11 -20.39
CA GLN A 56 9.66 -3.36 -20.28
C GLN A 56 9.96 -4.36 -19.16
N ASP A 57 11.16 -4.93 -19.19
CA ASP A 57 11.64 -5.81 -18.13
C ASP A 57 11.80 -5.03 -16.81
N VAL A 58 11.43 -5.70 -15.72
CA VAL A 58 11.57 -5.20 -14.36
C VAL A 58 13.07 -5.15 -14.01
N THR A 59 13.50 -4.01 -13.50
CA THR A 59 14.85 -3.83 -12.96
C THR A 59 14.86 -4.14 -11.47
N ILE A 60 15.68 -5.10 -11.05
CA ILE A 60 15.89 -5.46 -9.64
C ILE A 60 17.20 -4.86 -9.11
N SER A 61 17.28 -4.70 -7.80
CA SER A 61 18.51 -4.28 -7.13
C SER A 61 19.55 -5.40 -7.15
N GLU A 62 20.80 -5.08 -7.49
CA GLU A 62 21.95 -6.00 -7.36
C GLU A 62 22.59 -5.96 -5.96
N ALA A 63 22.07 -5.11 -5.06
CA ALA A 63 22.57 -5.02 -3.70
C ALA A 63 22.35 -6.35 -2.94
N PRO A 64 23.31 -6.80 -2.12
CA PRO A 64 23.16 -8.02 -1.34
C PRO A 64 22.08 -7.86 -0.27
N ASP A 65 21.41 -8.96 0.04
CA ASP A 65 20.45 -9.01 1.14
C ASP A 65 21.13 -8.85 2.50
N GLY A 66 20.39 -8.34 3.48
CA GLY A 66 20.87 -8.23 4.85
C GLY A 66 21.04 -9.62 5.48
N PRO A 67 22.03 -9.81 6.39
CA PRO A 67 22.29 -11.10 7.01
C PRO A 67 21.15 -11.59 7.93
N GLN A 68 20.17 -10.74 8.22
CA GLN A 68 19.03 -11.00 9.10
C GLN A 68 18.08 -12.06 8.52
N PHE A 69 18.02 -12.19 7.19
CA PHE A 69 17.16 -13.15 6.53
C PHE A 69 18.02 -14.26 5.88
N PRO A 70 18.17 -15.43 6.53
CA PRO A 70 19.07 -16.49 6.07
C PRO A 70 18.43 -17.43 5.03
N HIS A 71 17.32 -17.02 4.40
CA HIS A 71 16.57 -17.82 3.44
C HIS A 71 16.59 -17.19 2.05
N SER A 72 16.39 -18.02 1.02
CA SER A 72 16.26 -17.55 -0.36
C SER A 72 15.27 -18.41 -1.12
N GLY A 73 14.43 -17.78 -1.94
CA GLY A 73 13.41 -18.42 -2.75
C GLY A 73 12.25 -18.99 -1.95
N VAL A 74 12.00 -18.47 -0.75
CA VAL A 74 10.92 -18.93 0.14
C VAL A 74 9.80 -17.92 0.29
N ASP A 75 10.08 -16.63 0.07
CA ASP A 75 9.10 -15.57 0.21
C ASP A 75 8.82 -14.88 -1.13
N ASP A 76 7.54 -14.77 -1.48
CA ASP A 76 7.10 -14.12 -2.72
C ASP A 76 7.50 -12.63 -2.82
N ARG A 77 7.94 -12.02 -1.72
CA ARG A 77 8.40 -10.63 -1.62
C ARG A 77 9.88 -10.44 -1.94
N GLU A 78 10.65 -11.52 -2.03
CA GLU A 78 12.05 -11.47 -2.43
C GLU A 78 12.17 -10.89 -3.86
N GLN A 79 13.10 -9.95 -4.04
CA GLN A 79 13.33 -9.26 -5.32
C GLN A 79 12.02 -8.74 -5.96
N TRP A 80 11.09 -8.26 -5.13
CA TRP A 80 9.78 -7.79 -5.56
C TRP A 80 9.89 -6.91 -6.83
N PRO A 81 9.12 -7.20 -7.89
CA PRO A 81 7.95 -8.11 -8.03
C PRO A 81 8.22 -9.49 -8.70
N VAL A 82 9.46 -9.90 -8.94
CA VAL A 82 9.78 -10.88 -10.01
C VAL A 82 9.20 -12.28 -9.81
N VAL A 83 8.78 -12.60 -8.59
CA VAL A 83 8.02 -13.82 -8.30
C VAL A 83 6.68 -13.85 -9.07
N PHE A 84 6.07 -12.70 -9.35
CA PHE A 84 4.82 -12.61 -10.11
C PHE A 84 5.04 -12.12 -11.54
N TYR A 85 5.83 -11.06 -11.74
CA TYR A 85 5.98 -10.43 -13.05
C TYR A 85 7.43 -10.03 -13.32
N ASN A 86 7.94 -10.44 -14.47
CA ASN A 86 9.23 -10.04 -15.00
C ASN A 86 9.13 -8.79 -15.88
N ARG A 87 7.92 -8.46 -16.37
CA ARG A 87 7.67 -7.33 -17.26
C ARG A 87 6.50 -6.50 -16.76
N THR A 88 6.70 -5.18 -16.71
CA THR A 88 5.68 -4.22 -16.27
C THR A 88 5.74 -2.93 -17.09
N CYS A 89 4.69 -2.12 -17.03
CA CYS A 89 4.71 -0.79 -17.65
C CYS A 89 5.78 0.12 -17.02
N GLN A 90 6.63 0.70 -17.86
CA GLN A 90 7.54 1.79 -17.52
C GLN A 90 7.00 3.09 -18.15
N CYS A 91 6.56 4.00 -17.31
CA CYS A 91 5.92 5.24 -17.76
C CYS A 91 6.93 6.33 -18.09
N ALA A 92 6.67 7.07 -19.17
CA ALA A 92 7.47 8.18 -19.66
C ALA A 92 7.10 9.49 -18.96
N GLY A 93 8.04 10.44 -18.95
CA GLY A 93 7.78 11.80 -18.46
C GLY A 93 7.17 11.85 -17.07
N ASN A 94 6.02 12.52 -16.94
CA ASN A 94 5.27 12.67 -15.70
C ASN A 94 4.10 11.68 -15.55
N PHE A 95 4.00 10.66 -16.40
CA PHE A 95 3.01 9.60 -16.27
C PHE A 95 3.44 8.58 -15.18
N MET A 96 2.45 7.94 -14.56
CA MET A 96 2.59 6.87 -13.57
C MET A 96 1.39 5.91 -13.61
N GLY A 97 1.35 4.94 -12.69
CA GLY A 97 0.26 3.98 -12.57
C GLY A 97 0.52 2.71 -13.36
N PHE A 98 -0.29 1.68 -13.09
CA PHE A 98 -0.04 0.32 -13.59
C PHE A 98 -0.17 0.16 -15.11
N ASN A 99 -0.85 1.09 -15.79
CA ASN A 99 -0.98 1.18 -17.25
C ASN A 99 -0.54 2.56 -17.80
N CYS A 100 0.17 3.36 -17.01
CA CYS A 100 0.59 4.74 -17.35
C CYS A 100 -0.55 5.75 -17.58
N ALA A 101 -1.75 5.47 -17.07
CA ALA A 101 -2.90 6.38 -17.13
C ALA A 101 -2.77 7.59 -16.20
N ASP A 102 -2.12 7.40 -15.04
CA ASP A 102 -2.10 8.36 -13.95
C ASP A 102 -0.92 9.34 -14.09
N CYS A 103 -0.93 10.40 -13.28
CA CYS A 103 0.15 11.39 -13.21
C CYS A 103 0.97 11.24 -11.95
N LYS A 104 2.31 11.39 -12.06
CA LYS A 104 3.23 11.41 -10.91
C LYS A 104 2.74 12.38 -9.85
N PHE A 105 2.95 12.03 -8.57
CA PHE A 105 2.52 12.86 -7.45
C PHE A 105 2.93 14.33 -7.61
N GLY A 106 1.94 15.24 -7.55
CA GLY A 106 2.12 16.68 -7.77
C GLY A 106 1.86 17.15 -9.20
N PHE A 107 1.70 16.24 -10.16
CA PHE A 107 1.26 16.54 -11.53
C PHE A 107 -0.19 16.11 -11.74
N PHE A 108 -0.90 16.90 -12.55
CA PHE A 108 -2.32 16.77 -12.82
C PHE A 108 -2.62 17.10 -14.29
N GLY A 109 -3.90 16.99 -14.65
CA GLY A 109 -4.39 17.23 -15.99
C GLY A 109 -4.23 16.00 -16.89
N PRO A 110 -4.88 16.00 -18.07
CA PRO A 110 -4.92 14.83 -18.95
C PRO A 110 -3.52 14.39 -19.40
N ASN A 111 -2.57 15.30 -19.55
CA ASN A 111 -1.20 15.03 -20.02
C ASN A 111 -0.14 15.10 -18.92
N CYS A 112 -0.53 15.25 -17.64
CA CYS A 112 0.40 15.34 -16.51
C CYS A 112 1.39 16.53 -16.60
N GLU A 113 0.93 17.65 -17.15
CA GLU A 113 1.72 18.87 -17.34
C GLU A 113 1.39 19.96 -16.31
N GLU A 114 0.30 19.80 -15.55
CA GLU A 114 -0.12 20.77 -14.55
C GLU A 114 0.50 20.44 -13.20
N TRP A 115 1.50 21.20 -12.78
CA TRP A 115 2.07 21.05 -11.44
C TRP A 115 1.23 21.80 -10.38
N ARG A 116 0.90 21.11 -9.29
CA ARG A 116 0.14 21.68 -8.16
C ARG A 116 0.73 21.26 -6.82
N VAL A 117 0.71 22.17 -5.85
CA VAL A 117 1.11 21.90 -4.47
C VAL A 117 -0.09 21.51 -3.63
N SER A 118 0.02 20.38 -2.95
CA SER A 118 -0.94 19.94 -1.94
C SER A 118 -0.39 20.19 -0.53
N ILE A 119 -1.21 20.77 0.35
CA ILE A 119 -0.81 21.09 1.73
C ILE A 119 -1.56 20.18 2.70
N ARG A 120 -0.83 19.30 3.38
CA ARG A 120 -1.36 18.51 4.51
C ARG A 120 -1.36 19.38 5.76
N ARG A 121 -2.53 19.54 6.40
CA ARG A 121 -2.73 20.39 7.58
C ARG A 121 -2.92 19.55 8.84
N ASN A 122 -2.68 20.14 10.00
CA ASN A 122 -3.02 19.50 11.27
C ASN A 122 -4.54 19.30 11.34
N ILE A 123 -4.99 18.09 11.67
CA ILE A 123 -6.40 17.71 11.76
C ILE A 123 -7.18 18.60 12.73
N LEU A 124 -6.55 19.05 13.81
CA LEU A 124 -7.15 19.94 14.82
C LEU A 124 -7.33 21.38 14.33
N HIS A 125 -6.69 21.77 13.22
CA HIS A 125 -6.81 23.09 12.61
C HIS A 125 -7.75 23.11 11.40
N LEU A 126 -8.37 21.98 11.08
CA LEU A 126 -9.36 21.89 10.02
C LEU A 126 -10.68 22.54 10.46
N THR A 127 -11.38 23.15 9.52
CA THR A 127 -12.78 23.55 9.72
C THR A 127 -13.67 22.31 9.86
N SER A 128 -14.87 22.48 10.44
CA SER A 128 -15.83 21.37 10.55
C SER A 128 -16.18 20.75 9.19
N SER A 129 -16.25 21.54 8.12
CA SER A 129 -16.51 21.04 6.77
C SER A 129 -15.34 20.21 6.22
N GLU A 130 -14.09 20.68 6.38
CA GLU A 130 -12.89 19.95 5.96
C GLU A 130 -12.75 18.61 6.70
N LYS A 131 -12.98 18.62 8.02
CA LYS A 131 -12.96 17.42 8.85
C LYS A 131 -14.07 16.43 8.44
N ASN A 132 -15.30 16.91 8.28
CA ASN A 132 -16.41 16.05 7.86
C ASN A 132 -16.16 15.45 6.46
N LYS A 133 -15.55 16.22 5.54
CA LYS A 133 -15.12 15.72 4.23
C LYS A 133 -14.09 14.60 4.37
N PHE A 134 -13.07 14.78 5.21
CA PHE A 134 -12.06 13.76 5.48
C PHE A 134 -12.70 12.45 6.00
N ILE A 135 -13.54 12.53 7.04
CA ILE A 135 -14.21 11.34 7.62
C ILE A 135 -15.12 10.68 6.58
N ALA A 136 -15.87 11.46 5.80
CA ALA A 136 -16.73 10.94 4.75
C ALA A 136 -15.94 10.20 3.64
N TYR A 137 -14.78 10.72 3.25
CA TYR A 137 -13.93 10.08 2.24
C TYR A 137 -13.26 8.80 2.75
N LEU A 138 -12.85 8.77 4.02
CA LEU A 138 -12.38 7.53 4.65
C LEU A 138 -13.46 6.45 4.63
N ASN A 139 -14.70 6.84 4.96
CA ASN A 139 -15.82 5.92 4.89
C ASN A 139 -16.16 5.44 3.48
N LEU A 140 -16.14 6.37 2.52
CA LEU A 140 -16.33 6.03 1.11
C LEU A 140 -15.27 5.02 0.66
N ALA A 141 -14.01 5.24 1.02
CA ALA A 141 -12.91 4.32 0.72
C ALA A 141 -13.07 2.96 1.41
N LYS A 142 -13.59 2.92 2.65
CA LYS A 142 -13.83 1.68 3.39
C LYS A 142 -14.92 0.81 2.77
N ASN A 143 -15.92 1.43 2.15
CA ASN A 143 -17.10 0.74 1.60
C ASN A 143 -17.11 0.60 0.07
N THR A 144 -16.13 1.18 -0.63
CA THR A 144 -16.04 1.07 -2.10
C THR A 144 -14.96 0.07 -2.49
N ILE A 145 -15.33 -0.93 -3.28
CA ILE A 145 -14.40 -1.91 -3.85
C ILE A 145 -13.44 -1.21 -4.81
N SER A 146 -12.14 -1.51 -4.69
CA SER A 146 -11.12 -1.03 -5.61
C SER A 146 -11.41 -1.53 -7.03
N LYS A 147 -11.49 -0.60 -7.97
CA LYS A 147 -11.68 -0.91 -9.40
C LYS A 147 -10.39 -1.46 -10.00
N ASP A 148 -9.27 -0.90 -9.60
CA ASP A 148 -7.97 -1.11 -10.22
C ASP A 148 -7.21 -2.28 -9.62
N PHE A 149 -7.39 -2.56 -8.32
CA PHE A 149 -6.55 -3.51 -7.59
C PHE A 149 -7.35 -4.59 -6.88
N VAL A 150 -6.74 -5.77 -6.79
CA VAL A 150 -7.19 -6.91 -5.99
C VAL A 150 -6.06 -7.34 -5.06
N ILE A 151 -6.37 -8.21 -4.09
CA ILE A 151 -5.35 -8.75 -3.18
C ILE A 151 -5.13 -10.24 -3.42
N ALA A 152 -3.88 -10.68 -3.29
CA ALA A 152 -3.57 -12.10 -3.27
C ALA A 152 -4.06 -12.73 -1.95
N THR A 153 -4.70 -13.90 -2.04
CA THR A 153 -5.18 -14.67 -0.88
C THR A 153 -4.40 -15.97 -0.67
N GLY A 154 -3.34 -16.19 -1.44
CA GLY A 154 -2.42 -17.31 -1.30
C GLY A 154 -1.04 -16.95 -1.85
N THR A 155 -0.05 -17.78 -1.58
CA THR A 155 1.31 -17.63 -2.14
C THR A 155 1.36 -18.00 -3.61
N TYR A 156 2.40 -17.58 -4.34
CA TYR A 156 2.55 -17.93 -5.75
C TYR A 156 2.60 -19.45 -5.99
N ASN A 157 3.23 -20.19 -5.07
CA ASN A 157 3.22 -21.65 -5.07
C ASN A 157 1.80 -22.22 -4.90
N GLN A 158 1.00 -21.69 -3.96
CA GLN A 158 -0.41 -22.08 -3.78
C GLN A 158 -1.27 -21.76 -5.02
N MET A 159 -0.87 -20.78 -5.84
CA MET A 159 -1.48 -20.48 -7.14
C MET A 159 -1.07 -21.47 -8.25
N ASN A 160 -0.38 -22.59 -7.92
CA ASN A 160 0.18 -23.52 -8.89
C ASN A 160 1.05 -22.80 -9.94
N ASN A 161 1.99 -21.98 -9.44
CA ASN A 161 2.88 -21.14 -10.25
C ASN A 161 2.12 -20.27 -11.26
N GLY A 162 0.99 -19.69 -10.83
CA GLY A 162 0.16 -18.78 -11.62
C GLY A 162 -0.96 -19.44 -12.42
N SER A 163 -0.99 -20.76 -12.54
CA SER A 163 -2.05 -21.47 -13.30
C SER A 163 -3.43 -21.36 -12.64
N ASN A 164 -3.48 -21.18 -11.32
CA ASN A 164 -4.70 -21.05 -10.52
C ASN A 164 -4.64 -19.76 -9.67
N PRO A 165 -4.97 -18.59 -10.24
CA PRO A 165 -4.90 -17.31 -9.54
C PRO A 165 -5.77 -17.28 -8.28
N LEU A 166 -5.19 -16.87 -7.16
CA LEU A 166 -5.90 -16.72 -5.88
C LEU A 166 -5.98 -15.24 -5.50
N PHE A 167 -6.99 -14.55 -6.04
CA PHE A 167 -7.24 -13.13 -5.77
C PHE A 167 -8.64 -12.87 -5.26
N ARG A 168 -8.81 -11.76 -4.53
CA ARG A 168 -10.11 -11.31 -4.04
C ARG A 168 -10.27 -9.80 -4.10
N ASP A 169 -11.51 -9.38 -4.32
CA ASP A 169 -11.93 -7.99 -4.20
C ASP A 169 -11.73 -7.43 -2.79
N ILE A 170 -11.34 -6.18 -2.74
CA ILE A 170 -11.10 -5.45 -1.49
C ILE A 170 -11.57 -4.01 -1.63
N SER A 171 -11.95 -3.38 -0.51
CA SER A 171 -12.23 -1.94 -0.53
C SER A 171 -10.96 -1.12 -0.66
N VAL A 172 -11.08 0.13 -1.10
CA VAL A 172 -9.92 1.03 -1.24
C VAL A 172 -9.21 1.18 0.10
N TYR A 173 -9.91 1.40 1.21
CA TYR A 173 -9.26 1.49 2.53
C TYR A 173 -8.57 0.17 2.91
N ASP A 174 -9.25 -0.96 2.73
CA ASP A 174 -8.71 -2.26 3.14
C ASP A 174 -7.56 -2.73 2.25
N LEU A 175 -7.44 -2.22 1.01
CA LEU A 175 -6.28 -2.44 0.15
C LEU A 175 -5.00 -1.93 0.81
N PHE A 176 -5.05 -0.74 1.41
CA PHE A 176 -3.91 -0.15 2.11
C PHE A 176 -3.63 -0.87 3.43
N VAL A 177 -4.67 -1.32 4.15
CA VAL A 177 -4.48 -2.21 5.31
C VAL A 177 -3.77 -3.51 4.90
N TRP A 178 -4.21 -4.13 3.81
CA TRP A 178 -3.61 -5.36 3.28
C TRP A 178 -2.17 -5.14 2.81
N MET A 179 -1.88 -4.02 2.15
CA MET A 179 -0.53 -3.71 1.67
C MET A 179 0.47 -3.61 2.81
N HIS A 180 0.11 -2.91 3.90
CA HIS A 180 0.93 -2.82 5.11
C HIS A 180 1.10 -4.16 5.81
N TYR A 181 0.02 -4.95 5.92
CA TYR A 181 0.10 -6.33 6.41
C TYR A 181 1.05 -7.18 5.56
N TYR A 182 0.92 -7.13 4.23
CA TYR A 182 1.69 -7.97 3.33
C TYR A 182 3.19 -7.67 3.39
N THR A 183 3.60 -6.42 3.61
CA THR A 183 5.01 -6.07 3.77
C THR A 183 5.60 -6.44 5.13
N SER A 184 4.75 -6.58 6.15
CA SER A 184 5.18 -6.78 7.54
C SER A 184 4.87 -8.19 8.08
N ARG A 185 4.18 -9.04 7.31
CA ARG A 185 3.89 -10.42 7.73
C ARG A 185 5.16 -11.27 7.76
N ASP A 186 5.14 -12.32 8.59
CA ASP A 186 6.16 -13.35 8.63
C ASP A 186 6.37 -14.02 7.24
N ALA A 187 7.59 -14.47 6.98
CA ALA A 187 7.88 -15.29 5.80
C ALA A 187 7.41 -16.73 6.02
N LEU A 188 6.72 -17.29 5.02
CA LEU A 188 6.12 -18.63 5.13
C LEU A 188 7.12 -19.65 4.61
N LEU A 189 7.71 -20.44 5.50
CA LEU A 189 8.74 -21.44 5.14
C LEU A 189 8.15 -22.78 4.68
N GLY A 190 6.81 -22.89 4.65
CA GLY A 190 6.07 -24.09 4.27
C GLY A 190 5.89 -25.08 5.43
N GLY A 191 4.76 -25.81 5.42
CA GLY A 191 4.31 -26.61 6.56
C GLY A 191 3.51 -25.79 7.58
N THR A 192 2.87 -26.48 8.52
CA THR A 192 2.02 -25.84 9.55
C THR A 192 2.88 -25.08 10.55
N ASP A 193 2.56 -23.80 10.80
CA ASP A 193 3.21 -22.93 11.79
C ASP A 193 4.74 -22.70 11.61
N ASN A 194 5.28 -23.06 10.44
CA ASN A 194 6.69 -22.88 10.13
C ASN A 194 6.91 -21.55 9.39
N VAL A 195 7.24 -20.53 10.17
CA VAL A 195 7.42 -19.15 9.69
C VAL A 195 8.71 -18.53 10.21
N TRP A 196 9.27 -17.61 9.43
CA TRP A 196 10.37 -16.75 9.87
C TRP A 196 9.82 -15.37 10.23
N ARG A 197 10.03 -14.95 11.47
CA ARG A 197 9.46 -13.71 12.03
C ARG A 197 10.40 -12.52 11.99
N ASP A 198 11.70 -12.77 11.88
CA ASP A 198 12.73 -11.73 11.88
C ASP A 198 12.91 -11.18 10.46
N ILE A 199 11.82 -10.64 9.89
CA ILE A 199 11.75 -10.01 8.57
C ILE A 199 10.63 -8.98 8.50
N ASP A 200 10.98 -7.76 8.12
CA ASP A 200 10.01 -6.69 7.83
C ASP A 200 10.53 -5.81 6.67
N PHE A 201 9.70 -5.63 5.62
CA PHE A 201 10.07 -4.85 4.44
C PHE A 201 9.72 -3.36 4.57
N ALA A 202 8.97 -2.97 5.60
CA ALA A 202 8.44 -1.63 5.81
C ALA A 202 8.86 -1.00 7.16
N HIS A 203 9.40 -1.77 8.11
CA HIS A 203 9.84 -1.32 9.43
C HIS A 203 11.26 -1.78 9.74
N GLU A 204 11.82 -1.30 10.86
CA GLU A 204 13.11 -1.74 11.46
C GLU A 204 14.33 -1.66 10.53
N ALA A 205 14.19 -0.92 9.42
CA ALA A 205 15.18 -0.77 8.38
C ALA A 205 15.14 0.66 7.78
N PRO A 206 16.18 1.08 7.03
CA PRO A 206 16.22 2.40 6.39
C PRO A 206 15.04 2.69 5.45
N ALA A 207 14.33 1.66 4.99
CA ALA A 207 13.14 1.77 4.16
C ALA A 207 11.90 2.30 4.92
N PHE A 208 11.91 2.38 6.26
CA PHE A 208 10.75 2.76 7.06
C PHE A 208 10.08 4.07 6.61
N LEU A 209 10.85 5.17 6.59
CA LEU A 209 10.34 6.48 6.18
C LEU A 209 9.96 6.56 4.69
N PRO A 210 10.79 6.13 3.72
CA PRO A 210 10.43 6.22 2.31
C PRO A 210 9.25 5.31 1.94
N TRP A 211 9.13 4.12 2.54
CA TRP A 211 8.00 3.21 2.30
C TRP A 211 6.68 3.84 2.77
N HIS A 212 6.63 4.33 4.02
CA HIS A 212 5.42 4.95 4.57
C HIS A 212 5.07 6.28 3.85
N ARG A 213 6.07 7.00 3.34
CA ARG A 213 5.81 8.17 2.48
C ARG A 213 5.09 7.77 1.19
N ALA A 214 5.58 6.73 0.49
CA ALA A 214 4.96 6.23 -0.73
C ALA A 214 3.55 5.68 -0.46
N PHE A 215 3.39 4.94 0.65
CA PHE A 215 2.10 4.45 1.13
C PHE A 215 1.06 5.57 1.26
N LEU A 216 1.40 6.66 1.96
CA LEU A 216 0.48 7.79 2.15
C LEU A 216 0.20 8.55 0.85
N LEU A 217 1.16 8.65 -0.06
CA LEU A 217 0.95 9.29 -1.37
C LEU A 217 0.00 8.46 -2.25
N LEU A 218 0.18 7.14 -2.28
CA LEU A 218 -0.71 6.21 -2.97
C LEU A 218 -2.12 6.23 -2.38
N TRP A 219 -2.23 6.23 -1.05
CA TRP A 219 -3.52 6.24 -0.37
C TRP A 219 -4.31 7.52 -0.64
N GLU A 220 -3.63 8.67 -0.58
CA GLU A 220 -4.22 9.96 -0.94
C GLU A 220 -4.67 9.96 -2.41
N HIS A 221 -3.85 9.44 -3.32
CA HIS A 221 -4.14 9.36 -4.76
C HIS A 221 -5.38 8.51 -5.06
N GLU A 222 -5.50 7.33 -4.45
CA GLU A 222 -6.66 6.46 -4.66
C GLU A 222 -7.94 7.06 -4.07
N ILE A 223 -7.86 7.80 -2.95
CA ILE A 223 -9.01 8.53 -2.42
C ILE A 223 -9.40 9.70 -3.34
N ARG A 224 -8.44 10.44 -3.91
CA ARG A 224 -8.71 11.48 -4.91
C ARG A 224 -9.44 10.91 -6.12
N LYS A 225 -8.93 9.80 -6.69
CA LYS A 225 -9.58 9.09 -7.80
C LYS A 225 -10.99 8.64 -7.46
N LEU A 226 -11.18 8.08 -6.26
CA LEU A 226 -12.48 7.60 -5.79
C LEU A 226 -13.49 8.74 -5.60
N SER A 227 -13.06 9.86 -5.04
CA SER A 227 -13.92 11.00 -4.71
C SER A 227 -14.13 11.98 -5.86
N GLY A 228 -13.21 12.01 -6.83
CA GLY A 228 -13.11 13.07 -7.84
C GLY A 228 -12.59 14.40 -7.29
N ASP A 229 -12.10 14.45 -6.04
CA ASP A 229 -11.57 15.67 -5.41
C ASP A 229 -10.03 15.69 -5.46
N ASP A 230 -9.47 16.24 -6.53
CA ASP A 230 -8.01 16.40 -6.69
C ASP A 230 -7.36 17.29 -5.60
N SER A 231 -8.15 18.12 -4.90
CA SER A 231 -7.66 18.98 -3.82
C SER A 231 -7.54 18.25 -2.48
N PHE A 232 -8.07 17.04 -2.36
CA PHE A 232 -8.06 16.28 -1.12
C PHE A 232 -6.64 16.03 -0.63
N THR A 233 -6.42 16.21 0.68
CA THR A 233 -5.17 15.83 1.34
C THR A 233 -5.46 15.12 2.64
N ILE A 234 -4.60 14.17 2.99
CA ILE A 234 -4.66 13.50 4.28
C ILE A 234 -4.09 14.46 5.33
N PRO A 235 -4.86 14.83 6.38
CA PRO A 235 -4.34 15.64 7.46
C PRO A 235 -3.37 14.83 8.34
N TYR A 236 -2.58 15.53 9.15
CA TYR A 236 -1.73 14.89 10.16
C TYR A 236 -2.25 15.19 11.56
N TRP A 237 -1.91 14.32 12.51
CA TRP A 237 -2.07 14.58 13.94
C TRP A 237 -0.69 14.85 14.53
N ASP A 238 -0.51 16.04 15.11
CA ASP A 238 0.69 16.38 15.87
C ASP A 238 0.57 15.83 17.29
N TRP A 239 1.17 14.67 17.53
CA TRP A 239 1.06 13.93 18.80
C TRP A 239 2.26 14.14 19.73
N ARG A 240 3.25 14.95 19.35
CA ARG A 240 4.56 15.05 20.04
C ARG A 240 4.46 15.43 21.51
N ASP A 241 3.53 16.31 21.84
CA ASP A 241 3.30 16.83 23.20
C ASP A 241 1.94 16.40 23.77
N ALA A 242 1.27 15.44 23.14
CA ALA A 242 -0.05 15.00 23.54
C ALA A 242 0.02 14.05 24.75
N GLU A 243 -0.58 14.44 25.88
CA GLU A 243 -0.70 13.58 27.08
C GLU A 243 -1.72 12.45 26.89
N SER A 244 -2.65 12.64 25.96
CA SER A 244 -3.69 11.67 25.62
C SER A 244 -4.01 11.73 24.12
N CYS A 245 -4.92 10.90 23.63
CA CYS A 245 -5.34 10.96 22.24
C CYS A 245 -6.37 12.08 22.03
N ASP A 246 -5.91 13.28 21.69
CA ASP A 246 -6.77 14.46 21.49
C ASP A 246 -7.76 14.30 20.31
N VAL A 247 -7.41 13.42 19.36
CA VAL A 247 -8.25 13.08 18.21
C VAL A 247 -9.19 11.89 18.46
N CYS A 248 -9.12 11.26 19.64
CA CYS A 248 -10.01 10.14 20.02
C CYS A 248 -11.29 10.67 20.66
N THR A 249 -12.07 11.39 19.85
CA THR A 249 -13.42 11.87 20.17
C THR A 249 -14.36 11.52 19.03
N ASP A 250 -15.66 11.48 19.28
CA ASP A 250 -16.67 11.14 18.24
C ASP A 250 -16.76 12.18 17.12
N GLU A 251 -16.18 13.37 17.33
CA GLU A 251 -16.03 14.39 16.32
C GLU A 251 -14.88 14.10 15.33
N TYR A 252 -13.88 13.32 15.74
CA TYR A 252 -12.69 12.98 14.96
C TYR A 252 -12.62 11.46 14.71
N MET A 253 -11.69 10.76 15.36
CA MET A 253 -11.36 9.35 15.06
C MET A 253 -12.16 8.34 15.91
N GLY A 254 -13.01 8.85 16.82
CA GLY A 254 -13.87 8.07 17.70
C GLY A 254 -13.48 8.15 19.16
N GLY A 255 -14.46 8.40 20.02
CA GLY A 255 -14.31 8.37 21.48
C GLY A 255 -14.18 6.96 22.03
N ARG A 256 -13.77 6.83 23.29
CA ARG A 256 -13.83 5.55 24.00
C ARG A 256 -15.27 5.22 24.38
N HIS A 257 -15.66 3.95 24.28
CA HIS A 257 -16.98 3.53 24.72
C HIS A 257 -17.14 3.66 26.25
N PRO A 258 -18.27 4.19 26.77
CA PRO A 258 -18.41 4.52 28.19
C PRO A 258 -18.23 3.35 29.16
N THR A 259 -18.60 2.13 28.74
CA THR A 259 -18.57 0.92 29.58
C THR A 259 -17.58 -0.15 29.13
N ASN A 260 -16.97 -0.01 27.96
CA ASN A 260 -16.01 -0.99 27.43
C ASN A 260 -14.86 -0.25 26.75
N PRO A 261 -13.76 0.05 27.46
CA PRO A 261 -12.70 0.91 26.94
C PRO A 261 -11.93 0.32 25.75
N ASN A 262 -12.16 -0.95 25.41
CA ASN A 262 -11.51 -1.64 24.29
C ASN A 262 -12.23 -1.44 22.94
N ILE A 263 -13.36 -0.74 22.91
CA ILE A 263 -14.09 -0.44 21.68
C ILE A 263 -14.38 1.07 21.56
N LEU A 264 -14.64 1.51 20.33
CA LEU A 264 -15.04 2.88 20.06
C LEU A 264 -16.46 3.14 20.57
N SER A 265 -16.71 4.39 20.95
CA SER A 265 -18.04 4.91 21.26
C SER A 265 -19.00 4.63 20.09
N PRO A 266 -20.25 4.20 20.34
CA PRO A 266 -21.21 3.93 19.27
C PRO A 266 -21.60 5.19 18.47
N ALA A 267 -21.33 6.38 19.02
CA ALA A 267 -21.52 7.64 18.31
C ALA A 267 -20.38 7.95 17.32
N SER A 268 -19.23 7.26 17.43
CA SER A 268 -18.17 7.35 16.43
C SER A 268 -18.63 6.74 15.12
N PHE A 269 -18.37 7.46 14.04
CA PHE A 269 -18.54 6.97 12.68
C PHE A 269 -17.80 5.62 12.46
N PHE A 270 -16.62 5.48 13.04
CA PHE A 270 -15.74 4.32 12.88
C PHE A 270 -16.13 3.11 13.73
N SER A 271 -17.09 3.24 14.66
CA SER A 271 -17.52 2.13 15.53
C SER A 271 -18.15 0.95 14.77
N SER A 272 -18.69 1.22 13.58
CA SER A 272 -19.27 0.22 12.68
C SER A 272 -18.23 -0.51 11.82
N TRP A 273 -16.98 -0.04 11.83
CA TRP A 273 -15.95 -0.60 10.96
C TRP A 273 -15.51 -1.97 11.46
N GLN A 274 -15.59 -2.94 10.57
CA GLN A 274 -15.00 -4.25 10.80
C GLN A 274 -13.58 -4.27 10.23
N VAL A 275 -12.63 -4.68 11.06
CA VAL A 275 -11.29 -5.04 10.58
C VAL A 275 -11.48 -6.27 9.72
N ARG A 276 -11.18 -6.18 8.42
CA ARG A 276 -11.26 -7.36 7.57
C ARG A 276 -10.22 -8.36 8.06
N PRO A 277 -10.58 -9.63 8.14
CA PRO A 277 -9.70 -10.68 8.62
C PRO A 277 -8.64 -11.03 7.58
N VAL A 278 -7.81 -10.08 7.12
CA VAL A 278 -6.55 -10.40 6.44
C VAL A 278 -5.70 -11.29 7.35
N PHE A 279 -5.82 -11.06 8.67
CA PHE A 279 -5.22 -11.82 9.76
C PHE A 279 -5.60 -13.30 9.84
N PHE A 280 -6.77 -13.74 9.34
CA PHE A 280 -7.22 -15.14 9.52
C PHE A 280 -7.04 -16.03 8.28
N PHE A 281 -6.65 -15.48 7.13
CA PHE A 281 -6.48 -16.30 5.91
C PHE A 281 -5.15 -17.06 5.86
N PHE A 282 -4.18 -16.70 6.70
CA PHE A 282 -2.84 -17.31 6.72
C PHE A 282 -2.44 -17.96 8.06
N LEU A 283 -3.26 -17.84 9.10
CA LEU A 283 -3.06 -18.60 10.35
C LEU A 283 -3.82 -19.93 10.23
N PRO A 284 -3.18 -21.09 10.42
CA PRO A 284 -3.94 -22.32 10.66
C PRO A 284 -4.81 -22.11 11.90
N ILE A 285 -6.01 -22.69 11.89
CA ILE A 285 -6.94 -22.66 13.02
C ILE A 285 -6.31 -23.46 14.17
N THR A 286 -5.50 -22.81 15.00
CA THR A 286 -5.11 -23.29 16.32
C THR A 286 -5.35 -22.14 17.30
N THR A 287 -6.47 -22.26 18.02
CA THR A 287 -6.85 -21.56 19.26
C THR A 287 -6.27 -20.16 19.46
N LEU A 288 -7.08 -19.13 19.18
CA LEU A 288 -6.94 -17.80 19.79
C LEU A 288 -6.87 -17.95 21.32
N ASP A 289 -5.68 -17.84 21.89
CA ASP A 289 -5.53 -17.41 23.28
C ASP A 289 -5.27 -15.90 23.27
N CYS A 290 -6.31 -15.14 23.60
CA CYS A 290 -6.24 -13.70 23.83
C CYS A 290 -5.52 -13.45 25.17
N SER A 291 -4.22 -13.71 25.23
CA SER A 291 -3.37 -13.29 26.34
C SER A 291 -1.90 -13.26 25.90
N ALA A 292 -1.50 -12.14 25.30
CA ALA A 292 -0.09 -11.75 25.23
C ALA A 292 0.01 -10.24 25.41
N THR A 293 -0.28 -9.81 26.63
CA THR A 293 0.28 -8.58 27.21
C THR A 293 1.80 -8.64 27.22
N THR A 294 2.42 -7.50 26.87
CA THR A 294 3.74 -7.00 27.34
C THR A 294 4.99 -7.83 27.01
N GLY A 295 5.91 -7.29 26.20
CA GLY A 295 7.27 -7.86 26.11
C GLY A 295 8.26 -7.17 25.17
N ARG A 296 8.79 -6.02 25.62
CA ARG A 296 10.15 -5.48 25.42
C ARG A 296 10.77 -5.38 24.02
N PHE A 297 11.01 -4.11 23.65
CA PHE A 297 12.20 -3.61 22.94
C PHE A 297 13.50 -4.28 23.42
N LEU A 298 14.30 -4.75 22.47
CA LEU A 298 15.72 -4.42 22.29
C LEU A 298 16.08 -4.65 20.82
#